data_AF-A0A4V1VKB9-F1
#
_entry.id   AF-A0A4V1VKB9-F1
#
_cell.length_a   1.000
_cell.length_b   1.000
_cell.length_c   1.000
_cell.angle_alpha   90.00
_cell.angle_beta   90.00
_cell.angle_gamma   90.00
#
_symmetry.space_group_name_H-M   'P 1'
#
loop_
_entity.id
_entity.type
_entity.pdbx_description
1 polymer ?
#
loop_
_entity_poly.entity_id
_entity_poly.type
_entity_poly.pdbx_seq_one_letter_code
_entity_poly.pdbx_strand_id
1 'polypeptide(L)'
;MTPLLTDDLAEQFELSTQDLLARFEETKIVSKGKVEQVAIDSIDGDSAEALAAVTVTTVPEDVQYGQPRLRWRVSLVREGDTWLVDNFANVAVEAAPAEDAEEGQ
;
A
#
# COMPACT_ATOMS: atom_id res chain seq x y z
N MET A 1 0.45 3.83 -20.82
CA MET A 1 0.71 2.99 -19.62
C MET A 1 -0.35 1.92 -19.59
N THR A 2 0.02 0.67 -19.35
CA THR A 2 -0.97 -0.38 -19.08
C THR A 2 -1.57 -0.11 -17.70
N PRO A 3 -2.90 -0.07 -17.54
CA PRO A 3 -3.51 0.14 -16.24
C PRO A 3 -3.09 -1.00 -15.29
N LEU A 4 -2.72 -0.64 -14.06
CA LEU A 4 -2.39 -1.58 -12.99
C LEU A 4 -3.57 -1.82 -12.04
N LEU A 5 -4.61 -1.00 -12.16
CA LEU A 5 -5.82 -1.01 -11.36
C LEU A 5 -6.98 -1.45 -12.26
N THR A 6 -8.02 -2.02 -11.66
CA THR A 6 -9.33 -2.12 -12.32
C THR A 6 -9.88 -0.73 -12.61
N ASP A 7 -10.78 -0.60 -13.59
CA ASP A 7 -11.36 0.71 -13.96
C ASP A 7 -12.07 1.37 -12.76
N ASP A 8 -12.82 0.59 -11.99
CA ASP A 8 -13.50 1.06 -10.78
C ASP A 8 -12.51 1.55 -9.72
N LEU A 9 -11.43 0.81 -9.46
CA LEU A 9 -10.41 1.23 -8.50
C LEU A 9 -9.64 2.45 -9.01
N ALA A 10 -9.37 2.55 -10.31
CA ALA A 10 -8.70 3.70 -10.90
C ALA A 10 -9.50 4.99 -10.67
N GLU A 11 -10.82 4.96 -10.91
CA GLU A 11 -11.69 6.11 -10.65
C GLU A 11 -11.69 6.50 -9.17
N GLN A 12 -11.84 5.51 -8.27
CA GLN A 12 -11.81 5.77 -6.83
C GLN A 12 -10.46 6.31 -6.34
N PHE A 13 -9.37 5.79 -6.90
CA PHE A 13 -8.02 6.21 -6.57
C PHE A 13 -7.77 7.65 -7.01
N GLU A 14 -8.17 8.02 -8.23
CA GLU A 14 -8.05 9.39 -8.73
C GLU A 14 -8.84 10.36 -7.85
N LEU A 15 -10.10 10.04 -7.53
CA LEU A 15 -10.93 10.87 -6.66
C LEU A 15 -10.33 11.03 -5.26
N SER A 16 -9.80 9.95 -4.69
CA SER A 16 -9.27 9.95 -3.32
C SER A 16 -7.87 10.57 -3.21
N THR A 17 -7.10 10.59 -4.29
CA THR A 17 -5.68 10.98 -4.28
C THR A 17 -5.44 12.34 -4.94
N GLN A 18 -6.44 12.93 -5.60
CA GLN A 18 -6.31 14.21 -6.30
C GLN A 18 -5.74 15.33 -5.42
N ASP A 19 -6.30 15.54 -4.22
CA ASP A 19 -5.80 16.58 -3.29
C ASP A 19 -4.36 16.32 -2.83
N LEU A 20 -4.02 15.04 -2.62
CA LEU A 20 -2.67 14.64 -2.23
C LEU A 20 -1.68 14.94 -3.36
N LEU A 21 -2.01 14.55 -4.59
CA LEU A 21 -1.16 14.79 -5.76
C LEU A 21 -0.98 16.29 -6.02
N ALA A 22 -2.05 17.08 -5.90
CA ALA A 22 -1.99 18.53 -6.04
C ALA A 22 -1.04 19.16 -5.01
N ARG A 23 -1.06 18.70 -3.76
CA ARG A 23 -0.12 19.15 -2.73
C ARG A 23 1.32 18.76 -3.05
N PHE A 24 1.55 17.57 -3.57
CA PHE A 24 2.89 17.11 -3.95
C PHE A 24 3.46 17.94 -5.09
N GLU A 25 2.61 18.29 -6.07
CA GLU A 25 2.98 19.17 -7.17
C GLU A 25 3.31 20.60 -6.68
N GLU A 26 2.46 21.18 -5.83
CA GLU A 26 2.66 22.51 -5.26
C GLU A 26 3.95 22.59 -4.43
N THR A 27 4.18 21.59 -3.57
CA THR A 27 5.32 21.53 -2.66
C THR A 27 6.60 21.03 -3.32
N LYS A 28 6.52 20.56 -4.58
CA LYS A 28 7.62 19.92 -5.32
C LYS A 28 8.23 18.72 -4.59
N ILE A 29 7.44 18.09 -3.71
CA ILE A 29 7.85 16.90 -2.98
C ILE A 29 7.71 15.69 -3.91
N VAL A 30 8.80 14.92 -4.02
CA VAL A 30 8.79 13.66 -4.78
C VAL A 30 8.82 12.51 -3.80
N SER A 31 7.82 11.63 -3.83
CA SER A 31 7.86 10.36 -3.09
C SER A 31 8.50 9.26 -3.93
N LYS A 32 9.36 8.48 -3.30
CA LYS A 32 10.00 7.28 -3.84
C LYS A 32 9.63 6.10 -2.95
N GLY A 33 8.91 5.15 -3.51
CA GLY A 33 8.60 3.87 -2.87
C GLY A 33 9.57 2.78 -3.33
N LYS A 34 9.98 1.91 -2.41
CA LYS A 34 10.71 0.68 -2.68
C LYS A 34 9.93 -0.49 -2.07
N VAL A 35 9.62 -1.48 -2.90
CA VAL A 35 9.07 -2.75 -2.45
C VAL A 35 10.19 -3.54 -1.79
N GLU A 36 10.03 -3.85 -0.50
CA GLU A 36 11.01 -4.61 0.28
C GLU A 36 10.71 -6.12 0.22
N GLN A 37 9.44 -6.48 0.35
CA GLN A 37 9.00 -7.87 0.36
C GLN A 37 7.59 -7.98 -0.20
N VAL A 38 7.32 -9.08 -0.89
CA VAL A 38 5.99 -9.49 -1.32
C VAL A 38 5.80 -10.95 -0.96
N ALA A 39 4.61 -11.29 -0.46
CA ALA A 39 4.15 -12.66 -0.28
C ALA A 39 2.75 -12.81 -0.86
N ILE A 40 2.47 -13.93 -1.51
CA ILE A 40 1.12 -14.31 -1.90
C ILE A 40 0.50 -15.06 -0.73
N ASP A 41 -0.62 -14.55 -0.23
CA ASP A 41 -1.38 -15.15 0.86
C ASP A 41 -2.31 -16.24 0.32
N SER A 42 -3.01 -15.97 -0.79
CA SER A 42 -3.84 -16.94 -1.51
C SER A 42 -3.89 -16.62 -3.00
N ILE A 43 -4.17 -17.64 -3.81
CA ILE A 43 -4.34 -17.50 -5.26
C ILE A 43 -5.27 -18.61 -5.78
N ASP A 44 -6.19 -18.22 -6.64
CA ASP A 44 -6.97 -19.13 -7.47
C ASP A 44 -6.88 -18.71 -8.95
N GLY A 45 -7.72 -19.28 -9.82
CA GLY A 45 -7.59 -19.14 -11.27
C GLY A 45 -7.67 -17.70 -11.76
N ASP A 46 -8.44 -16.86 -11.07
CA ASP A 46 -8.76 -15.49 -11.47
C ASP A 46 -8.65 -14.45 -10.34
N SER A 47 -8.35 -14.86 -9.11
CA SER A 47 -8.13 -13.95 -7.98
C SER A 47 -6.87 -14.28 -7.18
N ALA A 48 -6.27 -13.29 -6.54
CA ALA A 48 -5.15 -13.49 -5.61
C ALA A 48 -5.11 -12.43 -4.51
N GLU A 49 -4.60 -12.80 -3.35
CA GLU A 49 -4.32 -11.89 -2.24
C GLU A 49 -2.81 -11.84 -2.01
N ALA A 50 -2.26 -10.63 -1.95
CA ALA A 50 -0.85 -10.40 -1.70
C ALA A 50 -0.62 -9.45 -0.52
N LEU A 51 0.46 -9.69 0.21
CA LEU A 51 0.98 -8.77 1.23
C LEU A 51 2.28 -8.15 0.72
N ALA A 52 2.33 -6.83 0.64
CA ALA A 52 3.48 -6.07 0.20
C ALA A 52 4.00 -5.16 1.32
N ALA A 53 5.28 -5.29 1.64
CA ALA A 53 6.00 -4.36 2.51
C ALA A 53 6.73 -3.33 1.65
N VAL A 54 6.49 -2.05 1.92
CA VAL A 54 7.01 -0.94 1.12
C VAL A 54 7.69 0.07 2.05
N THR A 55 8.90 0.48 1.69
CA THR A 55 9.57 1.63 2.29
C THR A 55 9.35 2.84 1.40
N VAL A 56 8.99 3.98 1.99
CA VAL A 56 8.74 5.23 1.28
C VAL A 56 9.65 6.33 1.81
N THR A 57 10.33 7.01 0.91
CA THR A 57 11.19 8.18 1.19
C THR A 57 10.74 9.35 0.33
N THR A 58 10.80 10.56 0.84
CA THR A 58 10.47 11.78 0.08
C THR A 58 11.71 12.63 -0.18
N VAL A 59 11.67 13.40 -1.28
CA VAL A 59 12.71 14.35 -1.68
C VAL A 59 12.07 15.74 -1.71
N PRO A 60 12.69 16.77 -1.09
CA PRO A 60 13.99 16.74 -0.42
C PRO A 60 13.97 15.97 0.91
N GLU A 61 15.11 15.39 1.30
CA GLU A 61 15.22 14.39 2.40
C GLU A 61 14.86 14.94 3.79
N ASP A 62 14.89 16.26 3.95
CA ASP A 62 14.49 16.97 5.17
C ASP A 62 12.97 17.05 5.36
N VAL A 63 12.18 16.63 4.37
CA VAL A 63 10.72 16.57 4.43
C VAL A 63 10.28 15.12 4.28
N GLN A 64 9.84 14.48 5.36
CA GLN A 64 9.18 13.16 5.32
C GLN A 64 7.67 13.33 5.31
N TYR A 65 7.01 12.91 4.22
CA TYR A 65 5.55 12.85 4.16
C TYR A 65 5.07 11.42 4.34
N GLY A 66 4.11 11.20 5.25
CA GLY A 66 3.55 9.89 5.54
C GLY A 66 4.48 8.95 6.33
N GLN A 67 4.05 7.70 6.53
CA GLN A 67 4.84 6.69 7.22
C GLN A 67 5.96 6.15 6.32
N PRO A 68 7.20 6.05 6.80
CA PRO A 68 8.33 5.59 5.98
C PRO A 68 8.29 4.09 5.70
N ARG A 69 7.49 3.31 6.45
CA ARG A 69 7.31 1.88 6.26
C ARG A 69 5.83 1.57 6.28
N LEU A 70 5.34 0.95 5.22
CA LEU A 70 3.95 0.60 5.00
C LEU A 70 3.84 -0.89 4.71
N ARG A 71 2.72 -1.48 5.12
CA ARG A 71 2.31 -2.82 4.71
C ARG A 71 0.94 -2.71 4.07
N TRP A 72 0.80 -3.34 2.91
CA TRP A 72 -0.42 -3.34 2.13
C TRP A 72 -0.89 -4.76 1.93
N ARG A 73 -2.18 -5.02 2.19
CA ARG A 73 -2.89 -6.15 1.62
C ARG A 73 -3.45 -5.70 0.29
N VAL A 74 -3.23 -6.48 -0.75
CA VAL A 74 -3.57 -6.17 -2.13
C VAL A 74 -4.40 -7.32 -2.68
N SER A 75 -5.64 -7.01 -3.07
CA SER A 75 -6.53 -7.92 -3.78
C SER A 75 -6.31 -7.75 -5.27
N LEU A 76 -6.13 -8.86 -5.97
CA LEU A 76 -5.85 -8.91 -7.40
C LEU A 76 -6.92 -9.72 -8.10
N VAL A 77 -7.32 -9.26 -9.29
CA VAL A 77 -8.21 -9.98 -10.21
C VAL A 77 -7.54 -10.14 -11.56
N ARG A 78 -7.80 -11.27 -12.24
CA ARG A 78 -7.24 -11.56 -13.55
C ARG A 78 -8.27 -11.26 -14.64
N GLU A 79 -7.98 -10.27 -15.46
CA GLU A 79 -8.74 -9.97 -16.66
C GLU A 79 -7.96 -10.43 -17.90
N GLY A 80 -8.42 -11.54 -18.49
CA GLY A 80 -7.70 -12.21 -19.58
C GLY A 80 -6.33 -12.73 -19.12
N ASP A 81 -5.25 -12.14 -19.66
CA ASP A 81 -3.87 -12.49 -19.31
C ASP A 81 -3.19 -11.47 -18.38
N THR A 82 -3.95 -10.52 -17.83
CA THR A 82 -3.42 -9.45 -16.98
C THR A 82 -3.99 -9.52 -15.57
N TRP A 83 -3.12 -9.44 -14.57
CA TRP A 83 -3.52 -9.23 -13.18
C TRP A 83 -3.65 -7.73 -12.91
N LEU A 84 -4.78 -7.32 -12.36
CA LEU A 84 -5.10 -5.96 -11.98
C LEU A 84 -5.33 -5.90 -10.47
N VAL A 85 -4.95 -4.78 -9.86
CA VAL A 85 -5.32 -4.50 -8.47
C VAL A 85 -6.78 -4.12 -8.43
N ASP A 86 -7.56 -4.87 -7.67
CA ASP A 86 -8.98 -4.62 -7.44
C ASP A 86 -9.20 -3.81 -6.16
N ASN A 87 -8.37 -4.06 -5.15
CA ASN A 87 -8.43 -3.34 -3.89
C ASN A 87 -7.07 -3.37 -3.17
N PHE A 88 -6.84 -2.41 -2.27
CA PHE A 88 -5.72 -2.47 -1.34
C PHE A 88 -6.03 -1.78 -0.02
N ALA A 89 -5.51 -2.32 1.08
CA ALA A 89 -5.75 -1.81 2.41
C ALA A 89 -4.47 -1.80 3.25
N ASN A 90 -4.30 -0.76 4.08
CA ASN A 90 -3.16 -0.68 4.98
C ASN A 90 -3.30 -1.76 6.06
N VAL A 91 -2.25 -2.54 6.25
CA VAL A 91 -2.17 -3.50 7.35
C VAL A 91 -1.56 -2.78 8.53
N ALA A 92 -2.42 -2.34 9.45
CA ALA A 92 -1.98 -1.80 10.72
C ALA A 92 -1.16 -2.86 11.48
N VAL A 93 -0.09 -2.41 12.12
CA VAL A 93 0.60 -3.25 13.10
C VAL A 93 -0.21 -3.12 14.39
N GLU A 94 -1.07 -4.10 14.67
CA GLU A 94 -1.52 -4.26 16.06
C GLU A 94 -0.26 -4.54 16.88
N ALA A 95 0.13 -3.59 17.74
CA ALA A 95 1.10 -3.87 18.77
C ALA A 95 0.53 -5.03 19.57
N ALA A 96 1.27 -6.14 19.66
CA ALA A 96 0.88 -7.25 20.53
C ALA A 96 0.48 -6.69 21.90
N PRO A 97 -0.66 -7.11 22.50
CA PRO A 97 -0.93 -6.76 23.87
C PRO A 97 0.27 -7.21 24.69
N ALA A 98 0.77 -6.32 25.56
CA ALA A 98 1.83 -6.68 26.49
C ALA A 98 1.34 -7.90 27.28
N GLU A 99 1.94 -9.06 27.01
CA GLU A 99 1.71 -10.28 27.78
C GLU A 99 1.96 -9.94 29.26
N ASP A 100 0.96 -10.30 30.08
CA ASP A 100 0.94 -10.20 31.53
C ASP A 100 2.33 -10.28 32.15
N ALA A 101 2.80 -9.16 32.71
CA ALA A 101 3.80 -9.22 33.76
C ALA A 101 3.12 -9.84 34.98
N GLU A 102 3.33 -11.14 35.17
CA GLU A 102 3.12 -11.82 36.44
C GLU A 102 3.74 -11.01 37.59
N GLU A 103 2.94 -10.24 38.33
CA GLU A 103 3.32 -9.80 39.68
C GLU A 103 2.93 -10.89 40.67
N GLY A 104 3.78 -11.92 40.74
CA GLY A 104 3.94 -12.70 41.95
C GLY A 104 4.78 -11.92 42.96
N GLN A 105 4.16 -11.48 44.06
CA GLN A 105 4.67 -11.53 45.44
C GLN A 105 3.67 -10.98 46.44
#